data_AF-Q5F7P1-F1
#
_entry.id   AF-Q5F7P1-F1
#
_cell.length_a   1.000
_cell.length_b   1.000
_cell.length_c   1.000
_cell.angle_alpha   90.00
_cell.angle_beta   90.00
_cell.angle_gamma   90.00
#
_symmetry.space_group_name_H-M   'P 1'
#
loop_
_entity.id
_entity.type
_entity.pdbx_description
1 polymer ?
#
loop_
_entity_poly.entity_id
_entity_poly.type
_entity_poly.pdbx_seq_one_letter_code
_entity_poly.pdbx_strand_id
1 'polypeptide(L)' 'MSYLEDVKNALRVIDNLCKEALKEPESLEGYIDEIRDKADEADTSLEFLKDVINYGISDLKNVIEVFEDCV' A
#
# COMPACT_ATOMS: atom_id res chain seq x y z
N MET A 1 8.25 6.48 -8.10
CA MET A 1 7.34 6.12 -7.00
C MET A 1 7.76 4.79 -6.42
N SER A 2 7.70 4.62 -5.09
CA SER A 2 7.89 3.33 -4.43
C SER A 2 6.60 3.02 -3.68
N TYR A 3 5.73 2.20 -4.28
CA TYR A 3 4.42 1.89 -3.71
C TYR A 3 4.53 1.34 -2.28
N LEU A 4 5.56 0.54 -1.99
CA LEU A 4 5.80 0.04 -0.63
C LEU A 4 6.15 1.17 0.36
N GLU A 5 6.90 2.16 -0.08
CA GLU A 5 7.24 3.32 0.76
C GLU A 5 6.01 4.20 0.99
N ASP A 6 5.17 4.35 -0.02
CA ASP A 6 3.90 5.09 0.07
C ASP A 6 2.97 4.43 1.10
N VAL A 7 2.83 3.10 1.06
CA VAL A 7 2.08 2.33 2.07
C VAL A 7 2.65 2.52 3.48
N LYS A 8 3.98 2.41 3.64
CA LYS A 8 4.62 2.60 4.96
C LYS A 8 4.39 3.99 5.51
N ASN A 9 4.46 5.01 4.65
CA ASN A 9 4.24 6.39 5.04
C ASN A 9 2.79 6.62 5.46
N ALA A 10 1.82 6.13 4.68
CA ALA A 10 0.40 6.22 5.04
C ALA A 10 0.11 5.55 6.39
N LEU A 11 0.61 4.33 6.61
CA LEU A 11 0.46 3.63 7.88
C LEU A 11 1.11 4.37 9.06
N ARG A 12 2.28 5.00 8.84
CA ARG A 12 2.93 5.82 9.87
C ARG A 12 2.11 7.06 10.22
N VAL A 13 1.49 7.68 9.23
CA VAL A 13 0.59 8.82 9.45
C VAL A 13 -0.64 8.38 10.23
N ILE A 14 -1.27 7.26 9.88
CA ILE A 14 -2.40 6.69 10.63
C ILE A 14 -2.03 6.44 12.10
N ASP A 15 -0.89 5.81 12.37
CA ASP A 15 -0.45 5.55 13.75
C ASP A 15 -0.27 6.86 14.55
N ASN A 16 0.25 7.92 13.91
CA ASN A 16 0.36 9.22 14.53
C ASN A 16 -1.01 9.87 14.77
N LEU A 17 -1.92 9.82 13.80
CA LEU A 17 -3.28 10.35 13.94
C LEU A 17 -4.03 9.64 15.07
N CYS A 18 -3.91 8.32 15.19
CA CYS A 18 -4.46 7.57 16.32
C CYS A 18 -3.90 8.07 17.67
N LYS A 19 -2.61 8.37 17.75
CA LYS A 19 -1.98 8.88 18.98
C LYS A 19 -2.45 10.28 19.34
N GLU A 20 -2.65 11.17 18.36
CA GLU A 20 -3.17 12.52 18.60
C GLU A 20 -4.66 12.48 18.95
N ALA A 21 -5.45 11.65 18.28
CA ALA A 21 -6.87 11.44 18.56
C ALA A 21 -7.14 11.02 20.02
N LEU A 22 -6.23 10.23 20.61
CA LEU A 22 -6.32 9.83 22.02
C LEU A 22 -6.09 10.99 23.01
N LYS A 23 -5.40 12.06 22.59
CA LYS A 23 -5.17 13.25 23.41
C LYS A 23 -6.30 14.27 23.29
N GLU A 24 -7.00 14.28 22.16
CA GLU A 24 -8.01 15.28 21.80
C GLU A 24 -9.35 14.62 21.44
N PRO A 25 -10.07 14.03 22.43
CA PRO A 25 -11.30 13.27 22.16
C PRO A 25 -12.43 14.12 21.58
N GLU A 26 -12.42 15.44 21.80
CA GLU A 26 -13.38 16.40 21.24
C GLU A 26 -13.33 16.44 19.70
N SER A 27 -12.19 16.07 19.11
CA SER A 27 -11.89 16.15 17.67
C SER A 27 -11.88 14.78 16.98
N LEU A 28 -12.38 13.73 17.66
CA LEU A 28 -12.23 12.34 17.20
C LEU A 28 -12.81 12.10 15.80
N GLU A 29 -13.92 12.76 15.45
CA GLU A 29 -14.57 12.62 14.14
C GLU A 29 -13.64 13.07 13.00
N GLY A 30 -12.96 14.21 13.15
CA GLY A 30 -11.99 14.70 12.17
C GLY A 30 -10.78 13.76 12.02
N TYR A 31 -10.28 13.21 13.14
CA TYR A 31 -9.21 12.21 13.08
C TYR A 31 -9.65 10.92 12.39
N ILE A 32 -10.89 10.47 12.60
CA ILE A 32 -11.43 9.27 11.94
C ILE A 32 -11.49 9.47 10.42
N ASP A 33 -11.93 10.64 9.97
CA ASP A 33 -12.00 10.94 8.54
C ASP A 33 -10.59 10.99 7.91
N GLU A 34 -9.62 11.65 8.57
CA GLU A 34 -8.24 11.68 8.06
C GLU A 34 -7.57 10.29 8.06
N ILE A 35 -7.86 9.46 9.07
CA ILE A 35 -7.40 8.07 9.11
C ILE A 35 -7.98 7.26 7.96
N ARG A 36 -9.25 7.47 7.60
CA ARG A 36 -9.88 6.80 6.45
C ARG A 36 -9.22 7.20 5.15
N ASP A 37 -9.00 8.50 4.93
CA ASP A 37 -8.32 9.00 3.73
C ASP A 37 -6.93 8.37 3.59
N LYS A 38 -6.17 8.27 4.68
CA LYS A 38 -4.86 7.60 4.67
C LYS A 38 -4.93 6.09 4.49
N ALA A 39 -5.98 5.44 4.98
CA ALA A 39 -6.18 4.02 4.73
C ALA A 39 -6.46 3.76 3.24
N ASP A 40 -7.26 4.60 2.59
CA ASP A 40 -7.57 4.51 1.17
C ASP A 40 -6.32 4.78 0.29
N GLU A 41 -5.47 5.73 0.67
CA GLU A 41 -4.17 5.96 0.03
C GLU A 41 -3.26 4.72 0.11
N ALA A 42 -3.21 4.07 1.28
CA ALA A 42 -2.43 2.86 1.49
C ALA A 42 -2.98 1.68 0.68
N ASP A 43 -4.29 1.50 0.64
CA ASP A 43 -4.95 0.43 -0.11
C ASP A 43 -4.70 0.56 -1.62
N THR A 44 -4.89 1.77 -2.15
CA THR A 44 -4.57 2.08 -3.56
C THR A 44 -3.11 1.74 -3.90
N SER A 45 -2.18 2.13 -3.03
CA SER A 45 -0.75 1.84 -3.23
C SER A 45 -0.44 0.33 -3.14
N LEU A 46 -1.14 -0.41 -2.27
CA LEU A 46 -1.04 -1.87 -2.19
C LEU A 46 -1.58 -2.56 -3.44
N GLU A 47 -2.68 -2.09 -4.01
CA GLU A 47 -3.21 -2.62 -5.28
C GLU A 47 -2.20 -2.46 -6.41
N PHE A 48 -1.64 -1.25 -6.58
CA PHE A 48 -0.58 -1.05 -7.58
C PHE A 48 0.65 -1.93 -7.35
N LEU A 49 1.05 -2.12 -6.10
CA LEU A 49 2.17 -3.02 -5.78
C LEU A 49 1.85 -4.48 -6.16
N LYS A 50 0.63 -4.96 -5.89
CA LYS A 50 0.19 -6.30 -6.29
C LYS A 50 0.22 -6.46 -7.81
N ASP A 51 -0.27 -5.47 -8.55
CA ASP A 51 -0.29 -5.52 -10.01
C ASP A 51 1.12 -5.60 -10.61
N VAL A 52 2.04 -4.78 -10.10
CA VAL A 52 3.46 -4.81 -10.53
C VAL A 52 4.09 -6.17 -10.25
N ILE A 53 3.83 -6.75 -9.07
CA ILE A 53 4.34 -8.09 -8.72
C ILE A 53 3.74 -9.15 -9.65
N ASN A 54 2.44 -9.12 -9.91
CA ASN A 54 1.76 -10.08 -10.77
C ASN A 54 2.27 -10.00 -12.21
N TYR A 55 2.49 -8.78 -12.73
CA TYR A 55 3.09 -8.58 -14.05
C TYR A 55 4.50 -9.18 -14.12
N GLY A 56 5.35 -8.87 -13.14
CA GLY A 56 6.71 -9.44 -13.07
C GLY A 56 6.73 -10.95 -12.97
N ILE A 57 5.80 -11.57 -12.22
CA ILE A 57 5.65 -13.03 -12.17
C ILE A 57 5.25 -13.59 -13.53
N SER A 58 4.34 -12.94 -14.24
CA SER A 58 3.92 -13.36 -15.58
C SER A 58 5.08 -13.31 -16.58
N ASP A 59 5.86 -12.23 -16.55
CA ASP A 59 7.04 -12.09 -17.41
C ASP A 59 8.09 -13.17 -17.11
N LEU A 60 8.35 -13.46 -15.84
CA LEU A 60 9.27 -14.53 -15.45
C LEU A 60 8.80 -15.91 -15.92
N LYS A 61 7.50 -16.20 -15.84
CA LYS A 61 6.93 -17.44 -16.37
C LYS A 61 7.14 -17.56 -17.88
N ASN A 62 6.86 -16.50 -18.63
CA ASN A 62 7.08 -16.47 -20.08
C ASN A 62 8.56 -16.70 -20.43
N VAL A 63 9.49 -16.11 -19.67
CA VAL A 63 10.92 -16.32 -19.88
C VAL A 63 11.30 -17.78 -19.60
N ILE A 64 10.79 -18.38 -18.53
CA ILE A 64 11.04 -19.80 -18.20
C ILE A 64 10.51 -20.72 -19.30
N GLU A 65 9.29 -20.49 -19.79
CA GLU A 65 8.70 -21.28 -20.89
C GLU A 65 9.58 -21.24 -22.15
N VAL A 66 10.10 -20.07 -22.53
CA VAL A 66 11.03 -19.93 -23.66
C VAL A 66 12.33 -20.70 -23.44
N PHE A 67 12.85 -20.73 -22.22
CA PHE A 67 14.05 -21.51 -21.90
C PHE A 67 13.79 -23.01 -21.94
N GLU A 68 12.65 -23.47 -21.43
CA GLU A 68 12.25 -24.88 -21.46
C GLU A 68 12.03 -25.38 -22.89
N ASP A 69 11.45 -24.58 -23.78
CA ASP A 69 11.27 -24.92 -25.20
C ASP A 69 12.60 -25.03 -25.99
N CYS A 70 13.70 -24.49 -25.44
CA CYS A 70 15.02 -24.49 -26.09
C CYS A 70 15.97 -25.60 -25.59
N VAL A 71 15.56 -26.42 -24.62
CA VAL A 71 16.37 -27.49 -23.99
C VAL A 71 15.80 -28.86 -24.31
#